data_AF-A0A7J7ZZB4-F1
#
_entry.id   AF-A0A7J7ZZB4-F1
#
_cell.length_a   1.000
_cell.length_b   1.000
_cell.length_c   1.000
_cell.angle_alpha   90.00
_cell.angle_beta   90.00
_cell.angle_gamma   90.00
#
_symmetry.space_group_name_H-M   'P 1'
#
loop_
_entity.id
_entity.type
_entity.pdbx_description
1 polymer ?
#
loop_
_entity_poly.entity_id
_entity_poly.type
_entity_poly.pdbx_seq_one_letter_code
_entity_poly.pdbx_strand_id
1 'polypeptide(L)'
;MSIGVHNIGQGCVSCLDHDEHYILTFPNGYGRSILTVPWVELGGECNINCSKTGYSANIVFHTKPFYGGKKHRITAEIFSPNDKKSFCSIEGEWNGVMYAKYATGENAVFIDTKKLPIIKKKVRKLEDQNEYESRCLWKDVTFNLKIRDIDAATEAKHRLEERQRAEARERKEKEIQWETRLFHEDGECWVYDEPLLKRLGAAKH
;
A
#
# COMPACT_ATOMS: atom_id res chain seq x y z
N MET A 1 6.69 10.38 -22.01
CA MET A 1 6.50 11.13 -20.75
C MET A 1 6.10 10.17 -19.63
N SER A 2 6.60 10.37 -18.41
CA SER A 2 6.26 9.57 -17.22
C SER A 2 5.96 10.50 -16.04
N ILE A 3 5.12 10.04 -15.10
CA ILE A 3 4.90 10.67 -13.80
C ILE A 3 5.48 9.75 -12.74
N GLY A 4 6.32 10.28 -11.85
CA GLY A 4 6.83 9.56 -10.69
C GLY A 4 6.04 9.94 -9.43
N VAL A 5 5.75 8.95 -8.61
CA VAL A 5 5.09 9.10 -7.30
C VAL A 5 6.02 8.50 -6.26
N HIS A 6 6.51 9.34 -5.36
CA HIS A 6 7.30 8.92 -4.22
C HIS A 6 6.37 8.50 -3.09
N ASN A 7 6.40 7.23 -2.72
CA ASN A 7 5.60 6.72 -1.61
C ASN A 7 6.37 6.91 -0.31
N ILE A 8 5.96 7.91 0.47
CA ILE A 8 6.56 8.28 1.75
C ILE A 8 5.82 7.57 2.88
N GLY A 9 6.55 7.20 3.93
CA GLY A 9 6.03 6.59 5.14
C GLY A 9 6.39 5.11 5.25
N GLN A 10 5.85 4.48 6.29
CA GLN A 10 6.11 3.08 6.64
C GLN A 10 4.82 2.39 7.08
N GLY A 11 4.76 1.08 6.88
CA GLY A 11 3.75 0.20 7.47
C GLY A 11 4.35 -0.60 8.63
N CYS A 12 3.52 -0.96 9.60
CA CYS A 12 3.85 -1.92 10.65
C CYS A 12 2.93 -3.13 10.54
N VAL A 13 3.51 -4.32 10.41
CA VAL A 13 2.80 -5.59 10.50
C VAL A 13 3.17 -6.23 11.83
N SER A 14 2.18 -6.52 12.66
CA SER A 14 2.38 -7.13 13.98
C SER A 14 1.98 -8.60 13.95
N CYS A 15 2.92 -9.48 14.26
CA CYS A 15 2.68 -10.89 14.49
C CYS A 15 2.51 -11.13 16.00
N LEU A 16 1.25 -11.11 16.46
CA LEU A 16 0.94 -11.06 17.89
C LEU A 16 1.38 -12.32 18.65
N ASP A 17 1.30 -13.49 18.01
CA ASP A 17 1.67 -14.78 18.64
C ASP A 17 3.17 -14.86 18.98
N HIS A 18 3.99 -14.11 18.26
CA HIS A 18 5.44 -14.02 18.49
C HIS A 18 5.85 -12.69 19.14
N ASP A 19 4.89 -11.78 19.36
CA ASP A 19 5.16 -10.42 19.80
C ASP A 19 6.24 -9.76 18.92
N GLU A 20 6.07 -9.87 17.60
CA GLU A 20 7.00 -9.36 16.60
C GLU A 20 6.37 -8.23 15.78
N HIS A 21 7.16 -7.20 15.50
CA HIS A 21 6.77 -6.09 14.64
C HIS A 21 7.70 -6.01 13.44
N TYR A 22 7.11 -5.97 12.25
CA TYR A 22 7.80 -5.83 10.98
C TYR A 22 7.50 -4.46 10.40
N ILE A 23 8.52 -3.61 10.35
CA ILE A 23 8.45 -2.28 9.77
C ILE A 23 8.84 -2.36 8.31
N LEU A 24 7.98 -1.87 7.43
CA LEU A 24 8.18 -1.92 5.98
C LEU A 24 8.01 -0.56 5.32
N THR A 25 8.85 -0.28 4.32
CA THR A 25 8.70 0.89 3.45
C THR A 25 8.07 0.49 2.12
N PHE A 26 7.69 1.47 1.30
CA PHE A 26 6.96 1.25 0.06
C PHE A 26 7.81 1.57 -1.17
N PRO A 27 7.71 0.78 -2.26
CA PRO A 27 8.35 1.15 -3.52
C PRO A 27 7.67 2.38 -4.11
N ASN A 28 8.39 3.13 -4.94
CA ASN A 28 7.83 4.23 -5.71
C ASN A 28 6.95 3.71 -6.86
N GLY A 29 5.97 4.52 -7.26
CA GLY A 29 5.10 4.25 -8.40
C GLY A 29 5.44 5.14 -9.60
N TYR A 30 5.40 4.58 -10.80
CA TYR A 30 5.61 5.32 -12.04
C TYR A 30 4.46 5.09 -13.00
N GLY A 31 3.75 6.17 -13.35
CA GLY A 31 2.82 6.19 -14.47
C GLY A 31 3.61 6.41 -15.76
N ARG A 32 3.77 5.33 -16.55
CA ARG A 32 4.52 5.35 -17.82
C ARG A 32 3.57 5.59 -18.98
N SER A 33 4.10 6.09 -20.10
CA SER A 33 3.37 6.22 -21.37
C SER A 33 2.09 7.07 -21.29
N ILE A 34 2.09 8.15 -20.50
CA ILE A 34 0.89 8.94 -20.22
C ILE A 34 0.28 9.65 -21.44
N LEU A 35 1.04 9.81 -22.53
CA LEU A 35 0.56 10.40 -23.79
C LEU A 35 0.01 9.34 -24.77
N THR A 36 0.09 8.06 -24.41
CA THR A 36 -0.40 6.95 -25.24
C THR A 36 -1.23 5.99 -24.39
N VAL A 37 -0.80 4.73 -24.22
CA VAL A 37 -1.48 3.75 -23.35
C VAL A 37 -0.75 3.73 -22.01
N PRO A 38 -1.31 4.33 -20.95
CA PRO A 38 -0.65 4.41 -19.67
C PRO A 38 -0.53 3.03 -19.02
N TRP A 39 0.55 2.82 -18.29
CA TRP A 39 0.72 1.62 -17.46
C TRP A 39 1.53 1.94 -16.20
N VAL A 40 1.34 1.14 -15.15
CA VAL A 40 2.00 1.33 -13.86
C VAL A 40 3.24 0.47 -13.76
N GLU A 41 4.31 1.07 -13.26
CA GLU A 41 5.56 0.41 -12.90
C GLU A 41 5.91 0.72 -11.45
N LEU A 42 6.36 -0.29 -10.71
CA LEU A 42 6.95 -0.10 -9.39
C LEU A 42 8.47 0.02 -9.56
N GLY A 43 9.08 0.88 -8.75
CA GLY A 43 10.53 1.06 -8.78
C GLY A 43 11.11 1.55 -7.46
N GLY A 44 12.42 1.36 -7.31
CA GLY A 44 13.16 1.79 -6.13
C GLY A 44 13.28 0.71 -5.07
N GLU A 45 13.92 1.07 -3.98
CA GLU A 45 14.23 0.18 -2.86
C GLU A 45 13.15 0.29 -1.78
N CYS A 46 12.89 -0.83 -1.13
CA CYS A 46 12.12 -0.89 0.10
C CYS A 46 12.75 -1.93 1.03
N ASN A 47 12.44 -1.81 2.31
CA ASN A 47 12.97 -2.69 3.35
C ASN A 47 11.84 -3.29 4.17
N ILE A 48 12.11 -4.43 4.78
CA ILE A 48 11.30 -5.04 5.84
C ILE A 48 12.25 -5.37 6.97
N ASN A 49 12.00 -4.85 8.17
CA ASN A 49 12.88 -5.04 9.32
C ASN A 49 12.07 -5.47 10.54
N CYS A 50 12.59 -6.44 11.30
CA CYS A 50 12.07 -6.77 12.62
C CYS A 50 13.15 -6.49 13.66
N SER A 51 12.93 -5.50 14.52
CA SER A 51 13.90 -5.12 15.56
C SER A 51 14.10 -6.21 16.62
N LYS A 52 13.03 -6.94 16.95
CA LYS A 52 13.05 -8.00 17.96
C LYS A 52 13.91 -9.19 17.54
N THR A 53 13.70 -9.67 16.32
CA THR A 53 14.42 -10.85 15.81
C THR A 53 15.75 -10.47 15.18
N GLY A 54 15.88 -9.24 14.67
CA GLY A 54 17.06 -8.76 13.95
C GLY A 54 17.09 -9.15 12.47
N TYR A 55 16.08 -9.87 11.97
CA TYR A 55 15.96 -10.20 10.55
C TYR A 55 15.59 -8.96 9.73
N SER A 56 16.17 -8.88 8.54
CA SER A 56 15.88 -7.81 7.59
C SER A 56 15.82 -8.33 6.16
N ALA A 57 15.10 -7.62 5.30
CA ALA A 57 15.07 -7.85 3.87
C ALA A 57 15.21 -6.51 3.12
N ASN A 58 16.14 -6.48 2.16
CA ASN A 58 16.28 -5.38 1.21
C ASN A 58 15.68 -5.80 -0.12
N ILE A 59 14.70 -5.06 -0.61
CA ILE A 59 13.92 -5.40 -1.80
C ILE A 59 14.07 -4.27 -2.81
N VAL A 60 14.36 -4.62 -4.06
CA VAL A 60 14.52 -3.68 -5.16
C VAL A 60 13.49 -3.99 -6.25
N PHE A 61 12.61 -3.03 -6.51
CA PHE A 61 11.74 -3.04 -7.67
C PHE A 61 12.50 -2.39 -8.84
N HIS A 62 12.76 -3.17 -9.89
CA HIS A 62 13.54 -2.72 -11.03
C HIS A 62 12.64 -2.09 -12.07
N THR A 63 12.85 -0.81 -12.36
CA THR A 63 12.23 -0.16 -13.51
C THR A 63 12.82 -0.70 -14.80
N LYS A 64 12.01 -0.78 -15.86
CA LYS A 64 12.43 -1.25 -17.17
C LYS A 64 13.60 -0.39 -17.70
N PRO A 65 14.75 -1.01 -18.05
CA PRO A 65 15.85 -0.30 -18.68
C PRO A 65 15.45 0.33 -20.03
N PHE A 66 16.21 1.35 -20.46
CA PHE A 66 16.01 1.97 -21.77
C PHE A 66 16.28 1.00 -22.93
N TYR A 67 17.24 0.07 -22.77
CA TYR A 67 17.61 -0.91 -23.78
C TYR A 67 17.24 -2.33 -23.32
N GLY A 68 16.24 -2.92 -23.97
CA GLY A 68 15.80 -4.28 -23.66
C GLY A 68 15.33 -4.47 -22.21
N GLY A 69 15.12 -5.73 -21.82
CA GLY A 69 14.77 -6.09 -20.44
C GLY A 69 13.28 -6.36 -20.20
N LYS A 70 13.03 -7.16 -19.17
CA LYS A 70 11.68 -7.52 -18.70
C LYS A 70 11.12 -6.42 -17.79
N LYS A 71 9.81 -6.21 -17.89
CA LYS A 71 9.07 -5.34 -16.96
C LYS A 71 8.93 -6.04 -15.61
N HIS A 72 8.64 -5.26 -14.56
CA HIS A 72 8.19 -5.77 -13.26
C HIS A 72 9.19 -6.68 -12.55
N ARG A 73 10.47 -6.58 -12.90
CA ARG A 73 11.52 -7.36 -12.24
C ARG A 73 11.66 -6.91 -10.78
N ILE A 74 11.82 -7.87 -9.89
CA ILE A 74 12.06 -7.68 -8.47
C ILE A 74 13.27 -8.54 -8.05
N THR A 75 14.09 -7.99 -7.16
CA THR A 75 15.10 -8.75 -6.43
C THR A 75 14.96 -8.45 -4.94
N ALA A 76 15.25 -9.42 -4.08
CA ALA A 76 15.35 -9.19 -2.65
C ALA A 76 16.49 -10.01 -2.04
N GLU A 77 17.09 -9.49 -0.99
CA GLU A 77 18.12 -10.15 -0.19
C GLU A 77 17.63 -10.17 1.26
N ILE A 78 17.62 -11.35 1.88
CA ILE A 78 17.14 -11.55 3.26
C ILE A 78 18.33 -11.91 4.15
N PHE A 79 18.47 -11.19 5.26
CA PHE A 79 19.60 -11.24 6.16
C PHE A 79 19.19 -11.77 7.53
N SER A 80 20.05 -12.63 8.07
CA SER A 80 19.98 -13.04 9.47
C SER A 80 20.47 -11.91 10.38
N PRO A 81 20.18 -11.97 11.68
CA PRO A 81 20.60 -10.95 12.64
C PRO A 81 22.12 -10.78 12.62
N ASN A 82 22.58 -9.54 12.47
CA ASN A 82 24.00 -9.14 12.42
C ASN A 82 24.82 -9.66 11.23
N ASP A 83 24.21 -10.39 10.29
CA ASP A 83 24.90 -10.89 9.10
C ASP A 83 24.85 -9.89 7.94
N LYS A 84 26.00 -9.70 7.28
CA LYS A 84 26.09 -8.92 6.03
C LYS A 84 25.82 -9.75 4.79
N LYS A 85 25.86 -11.08 4.91
CA LYS A 85 25.62 -12.01 3.81
C LYS A 85 24.18 -12.51 3.93
N SER A 86 23.43 -12.41 2.84
CA SER A 86 22.08 -12.95 2.79
C SER A 86 22.10 -14.48 2.87
N PHE A 87 21.12 -15.05 3.56
CA PHE A 87 20.92 -16.50 3.57
C PHE A 87 19.94 -16.96 2.48
N CYS A 88 19.16 -16.01 1.94
CA CYS A 88 18.21 -16.22 0.87
C CYS A 88 18.13 -14.96 0.00
N SER A 89 18.12 -15.16 -1.31
CA SER A 89 17.75 -14.13 -2.27
C SER A 89 16.50 -14.52 -3.05
N ILE A 90 15.69 -13.53 -3.42
CA ILE A 90 14.50 -13.71 -4.23
C ILE A 90 14.69 -12.95 -5.53
N GLU A 91 14.36 -13.55 -6.66
CA GLU A 91 14.33 -12.85 -7.95
C GLU A 91 13.14 -13.29 -8.80
N GLY A 92 12.65 -12.40 -9.65
CA GLY A 92 11.61 -12.73 -10.62
C GLY A 92 10.76 -11.54 -11.00
N GLU A 93 9.46 -11.76 -11.16
CA GLU A 93 8.48 -10.73 -11.54
C GLU A 93 7.42 -10.60 -10.45
N TRP A 94 7.22 -9.40 -9.89
CA TRP A 94 6.29 -9.21 -8.76
C TRP A 94 4.82 -9.44 -9.13
N ASN A 95 4.48 -9.41 -10.42
CA ASN A 95 3.18 -9.77 -10.98
C ASN A 95 3.19 -11.11 -11.74
N GLY A 96 4.21 -11.93 -11.49
CA GLY A 96 4.41 -13.22 -12.13
C GLY A 96 4.93 -14.23 -11.13
N VAL A 97 6.06 -14.85 -11.46
CA VAL A 97 6.72 -15.86 -10.62
C VAL A 97 7.98 -15.26 -10.03
N MET A 98 8.20 -15.50 -8.75
CA MET A 98 9.46 -15.24 -8.07
C MET A 98 10.05 -16.56 -7.56
N TYR A 99 11.38 -16.63 -7.56
CA TYR A 99 12.17 -17.78 -7.17
C TYR A 99 13.07 -17.41 -6.00
N ALA A 100 13.16 -18.30 -5.02
CA ALA A 100 14.10 -18.20 -3.92
C ALA A 100 15.38 -18.97 -4.28
N LYS A 101 16.53 -18.37 -3.99
CA LYS A 101 17.85 -18.99 -4.03
C LYS A 101 18.39 -19.00 -2.62
N TYR A 102 18.65 -20.19 -2.08
CA TYR A 102 19.17 -20.34 -0.73
C TYR A 102 20.69 -20.44 -0.74
N ALA A 103 21.33 -20.03 0.36
CA ALA A 103 22.78 -20.16 0.52
C ALA A 103 23.28 -21.62 0.43
N THR A 104 22.39 -22.60 0.60
CA THR A 104 22.64 -24.03 0.39
C THR A 104 22.84 -24.42 -1.09
N GLY A 105 22.53 -23.51 -2.02
CA GLY A 105 22.52 -23.77 -3.47
C GLY A 105 21.17 -24.24 -4.02
N GLU A 106 20.18 -24.45 -3.16
CA GLU A 106 18.83 -24.80 -3.57
C GLU A 106 18.11 -23.61 -4.22
N ASN A 107 17.45 -23.88 -5.35
CA ASN A 107 16.59 -22.91 -6.02
C ASN A 107 15.16 -23.48 -6.09
N ALA A 108 14.19 -22.71 -5.61
CA ALA A 108 12.79 -23.12 -5.58
C ALA A 108 11.87 -21.98 -6.03
N VAL A 109 10.66 -22.33 -6.47
CA VAL A 109 9.61 -21.33 -6.68
C VAL A 109 9.23 -20.75 -5.32
N PHE A 110 9.42 -19.45 -5.14
CA PHE A 110 9.00 -18.74 -3.93
C PHE A 110 7.49 -18.49 -3.96
N ILE A 111 7.01 -17.89 -5.05
CA ILE A 111 5.60 -17.59 -5.23
C ILE A 111 5.26 -17.46 -6.72
N ASP A 112 4.09 -17.99 -7.10
CA ASP A 112 3.48 -17.75 -8.40
C ASP A 112 2.18 -16.97 -8.18
N THR A 113 2.24 -15.65 -8.39
CA THR A 113 1.11 -14.75 -8.13
C THR A 113 -0.09 -15.02 -9.03
N LYS A 114 0.10 -15.70 -10.16
CA LYS A 114 -0.98 -16.06 -11.10
C LYS A 114 -1.79 -17.27 -10.63
N LYS A 115 -1.23 -18.08 -9.72
CA LYS A 115 -1.89 -19.25 -9.13
C LYS A 115 -2.60 -18.94 -7.82
N LEU A 116 -2.35 -17.77 -7.22
CA LEU A 116 -2.98 -17.40 -5.97
C LEU A 116 -4.44 -16.97 -6.17
N PRO A 117 -5.38 -17.42 -5.33
CA PRO A 117 -6.76 -16.97 -5.38
C PRO A 117 -6.86 -15.51 -4.93
N ILE A 118 -7.68 -14.73 -5.63
CA ILE A 118 -7.98 -13.35 -5.23
C ILE A 118 -9.10 -13.37 -4.18
N ILE A 119 -8.76 -13.08 -2.93
CA ILE A 119 -9.73 -12.95 -1.84
C ILE A 119 -10.26 -11.51 -1.81
N LYS A 120 -11.51 -11.32 -2.22
CA LYS A 120 -12.15 -9.99 -2.23
C LYS A 120 -12.50 -9.54 -0.82
N LYS A 121 -12.20 -8.28 -0.50
CA LYS A 121 -12.66 -7.62 0.74
C LYS A 121 -14.19 -7.65 0.82
N LYS A 122 -14.73 -8.13 1.94
CA LYS A 122 -16.15 -7.97 2.30
C LYS A 122 -16.37 -6.54 2.79
N VAL A 123 -17.38 -5.88 2.26
CA VAL A 123 -17.73 -4.49 2.59
C VAL A 123 -19.24 -4.44 2.81
N ARG A 124 -19.69 -3.65 3.79
CA ARG A 124 -21.11 -3.41 4.04
C ARG A 124 -21.81 -2.88 2.80
N LYS A 125 -23.12 -3.11 2.69
CA LYS A 125 -23.94 -2.51 1.63
C LYS A 125 -23.93 -0.99 1.74
N LEU A 126 -24.27 -0.31 0.65
CA LEU A 126 -24.30 1.15 0.63
C LEU A 126 -25.33 1.72 1.61
N GLU A 127 -26.47 1.05 1.79
CA GLU A 127 -27.52 1.43 2.75
C GLU A 127 -27.04 1.39 4.22
N ASP A 128 -26.00 0.60 4.51
CA ASP A 128 -25.43 0.41 5.85
C ASP A 128 -24.10 1.17 6.03
N GLN A 129 -23.74 2.05 5.09
CA GLN A 129 -22.51 2.84 5.16
C GLN A 129 -22.81 4.27 5.60
N ASN A 130 -21.92 4.81 6.43
CA ASN A 130 -21.97 6.22 6.82
C ASN A 130 -21.62 7.11 5.62
N GLU A 131 -22.05 8.38 5.68
CA GLU A 131 -21.89 9.36 4.61
C GLU A 131 -20.44 9.48 4.08
N TYR A 132 -19.46 9.50 4.99
CA TYR A 132 -18.04 9.67 4.66
C TYR A 132 -17.29 8.35 4.41
N GLU A 133 -17.98 7.19 4.40
CA GLU A 133 -17.37 5.94 3.96
C GLU A 133 -17.16 5.96 2.45
N SER A 134 -15.99 5.51 1.96
CA SER A 134 -15.54 5.81 0.60
C SER A 134 -16.52 5.42 -0.51
N ARG A 135 -17.23 4.28 -0.40
CA ARG A 135 -18.18 3.89 -1.46
C ARG A 135 -19.46 4.73 -1.43
N CYS A 136 -19.91 5.16 -0.24
CA CYS A 136 -21.04 6.08 -0.11
C CYS A 136 -20.64 7.48 -0.61
N LEU A 137 -19.51 8.00 -0.12
CA LEU A 137 -19.01 9.33 -0.44
C LEU A 137 -18.77 9.52 -1.95
N TRP A 138 -18.19 8.52 -2.63
CA TRP A 138 -17.86 8.58 -4.06
C TRP A 138 -18.90 7.91 -4.97
N LYS A 139 -20.11 7.62 -4.47
CA LYS A 139 -21.10 6.81 -5.20
C LYS A 139 -21.45 7.40 -6.58
N ASP A 140 -21.72 8.70 -6.66
CA ASP A 140 -22.21 9.33 -7.89
C ASP A 140 -21.08 9.43 -8.93
N VAL A 141 -19.87 9.77 -8.49
CA VAL A 141 -18.68 9.80 -9.35
C VAL A 141 -18.42 8.41 -9.94
N THR A 142 -18.41 7.38 -9.10
CA THR A 142 -18.13 6.00 -9.55
C THR A 142 -19.24 5.42 -10.41
N PHE A 143 -20.50 5.76 -10.15
CA PHE A 143 -21.64 5.39 -10.98
C PHE A 143 -21.53 6.00 -12.39
N ASN A 144 -21.31 7.32 -12.47
CA ASN A 144 -21.19 8.04 -13.74
C ASN A 144 -19.97 7.57 -14.57
N LEU A 145 -18.83 7.33 -13.92
CA LEU A 145 -17.66 6.72 -14.56
C LEU A 145 -17.97 5.33 -15.13
N LYS A 146 -18.76 4.51 -14.43
CA LYS A 146 -19.13 3.16 -14.86
C LYS A 146 -20.03 3.18 -16.11
N ILE A 147 -20.93 4.14 -16.22
CA ILE A 147 -21.78 4.33 -17.40
C ILE A 147 -21.12 5.19 -18.49
N ARG A 148 -19.87 5.60 -18.28
CA ARG A 148 -19.06 6.44 -19.18
C ARG A 148 -19.64 7.85 -19.41
N ASP A 149 -20.42 8.35 -18.47
CA ASP A 149 -20.86 9.75 -18.45
C ASP A 149 -19.80 10.59 -17.74
N ILE A 150 -18.87 11.14 -18.53
CA ILE A 150 -17.70 11.87 -18.03
C ILE A 150 -18.09 13.25 -17.50
N ASP A 151 -19.08 13.90 -18.12
CA ASP A 151 -19.53 15.22 -17.71
C ASP A 151 -20.23 15.13 -16.35
N ALA A 152 -21.15 14.17 -16.18
CA ALA A 152 -21.81 13.96 -14.90
C ALA A 152 -20.85 13.47 -13.80
N ALA A 153 -19.82 12.68 -14.15
CA ALA A 153 -18.78 12.28 -13.20
C ALA A 153 -17.95 13.49 -12.73
N THR A 154 -17.60 14.38 -13.66
CA THR A 154 -16.82 15.60 -13.37
C THR A 154 -17.62 16.56 -12.51
N GLU A 155 -18.89 16.77 -12.83
CA GLU A 155 -19.79 17.61 -12.04
C GLU A 155 -19.98 17.06 -10.62
N ALA A 156 -20.23 15.75 -10.48
CA ALA A 156 -20.35 15.10 -9.18
C ALA A 156 -19.06 15.21 -8.33
N LYS A 157 -17.88 15.04 -8.97
CA LYS A 157 -16.58 15.23 -8.33
C LYS A 157 -16.40 16.68 -7.87
N HIS A 158 -16.74 17.63 -8.73
CA HIS A 158 -16.63 19.05 -8.43
C HIS A 158 -17.48 19.43 -7.22
N ARG A 159 -18.77 19.03 -7.19
CA ARG A 159 -19.67 19.29 -6.05
C ARG A 159 -19.10 18.76 -4.73
N LEU A 160 -18.55 17.55 -4.75
CA LEU A 160 -17.95 16.93 -3.57
C LEU A 160 -16.71 17.71 -3.08
N GLU A 161 -15.83 18.07 -3.99
CA GLU A 161 -14.60 18.82 -3.66
C GLU A 161 -14.89 20.25 -3.22
N GLU A 162 -15.89 20.92 -3.81
CA GLU A 162 -16.35 22.25 -3.37
C GLU A 162 -16.90 22.19 -1.94
N ARG A 163 -17.70 21.16 -1.61
CA ARG A 163 -18.20 20.96 -0.25
C ARG A 163 -17.05 20.81 0.75
N GLN A 164 -16.08 19.94 0.46
CA GLN A 164 -14.90 19.78 1.33
C GLN A 164 -14.08 21.09 1.48
N ARG A 165 -13.97 21.88 0.41
CA ARG A 165 -13.29 23.19 0.45
C ARG A 165 -14.07 24.25 1.22
N ALA A 166 -15.40 24.23 1.20
CA ALA A 166 -16.23 25.08 2.04
C ALA A 166 -16.08 24.70 3.52
N GLU A 167 -16.19 23.41 3.86
CA GLU A 167 -16.01 22.93 5.24
C GLU A 167 -14.60 23.24 5.79
N ALA A 168 -13.55 23.11 4.96
CA ALA A 168 -12.19 23.46 5.35
C ALA A 168 -12.02 24.97 5.61
N ARG A 169 -12.67 25.83 4.80
CA ARG A 169 -12.68 27.28 5.03
C ARG A 169 -13.40 27.63 6.34
N GLU A 170 -14.57 27.03 6.57
CA GLU A 170 -15.33 27.24 7.80
C GLU A 170 -14.55 26.82 9.05
N ARG A 171 -13.89 25.66 9.02
CA ARG A 171 -13.01 25.21 10.11
C ARG A 171 -11.89 26.22 10.38
N LYS A 172 -11.24 26.71 9.31
CA LYS A 172 -10.17 27.70 9.43
C LYS A 172 -10.68 29.04 9.99
N GLU A 173 -11.83 29.53 9.53
CA GLU A 173 -12.44 30.78 10.00
C GLU A 173 -12.85 30.70 11.48
N LYS A 174 -13.27 29.52 11.93
CA LYS A 174 -13.62 29.24 13.33
C LYS A 174 -12.44 28.80 14.20
N GLU A 175 -11.23 28.75 13.63
CA GLU A 175 -10.02 28.23 14.29
C GLU A 175 -10.17 26.80 14.85
N ILE A 176 -11.04 26.00 14.24
CA ILE A 176 -11.29 24.61 14.61
C ILE A 176 -10.27 23.72 13.89
N GLN A 177 -9.49 22.98 14.67
CA GLN A 177 -8.56 21.98 14.13
C GLN A 177 -9.32 20.77 13.57
N TRP A 178 -8.77 20.14 12.54
CA TRP A 178 -9.31 18.89 12.03
C TRP A 178 -8.96 17.75 12.98
N GLU A 179 -9.97 17.01 13.44
CA GLU A 179 -9.78 15.83 14.28
C GLU A 179 -9.98 14.55 13.46
N THR A 180 -9.01 13.65 13.52
CA THR A 180 -9.09 12.32 12.94
C THR A 180 -9.97 11.41 13.81
N ARG A 181 -10.70 10.49 13.18
CA ARG A 181 -11.71 9.67 13.87
C ARG A 181 -11.23 8.32 14.39
N LEU A 182 -10.18 7.78 13.75
CA LEU A 182 -9.77 6.38 13.91
C LEU A 182 -8.25 6.21 14.10
N PHE A 183 -7.51 7.32 13.97
CA PHE A 183 -6.06 7.34 14.10
C PHE A 183 -5.68 8.59 14.88
N HIS A 184 -4.57 8.51 15.61
CA HIS A 184 -3.93 9.66 16.24
C HIS A 184 -2.45 9.73 15.87
N GLU A 185 -1.87 10.91 16.01
CA GLU A 185 -0.43 11.13 15.84
C GLU A 185 0.32 10.63 17.07
N ASP A 186 1.41 9.88 16.83
CA ASP A 186 2.39 9.47 17.83
C ASP A 186 3.80 9.78 17.28
N GLY A 187 4.34 10.92 17.69
CA GLY A 187 5.56 11.48 17.11
C GLY A 187 5.40 11.77 15.62
N GLU A 188 6.19 11.10 14.78
CA GLU A 188 6.10 11.19 13.31
C GLU A 188 5.22 10.10 12.69
N CYS A 189 4.56 9.27 13.50
CA CYS A 189 3.76 8.13 13.06
C CYS A 189 2.27 8.34 13.29
N TRP A 190 1.44 7.60 12.54
CA TRP A 190 0.01 7.52 12.76
C TRP A 190 -0.35 6.14 13.31
N VAL A 191 -1.03 6.11 14.45
CA VAL A 191 -1.41 4.87 15.13
C VAL A 191 -2.91 4.69 15.04
N TYR A 192 -3.35 3.49 14.66
CA TYR A 192 -4.77 3.13 14.65
C TYR A 192 -5.26 2.97 16.09
N ASP A 193 -6.42 3.53 16.43
CA ASP A 193 -6.90 3.61 17.82
C ASP A 193 -7.34 2.25 18.40
N GLU A 194 -7.74 1.31 17.53
CA GLU A 194 -8.32 0.00 17.89
C GLU A 194 -7.55 -1.19 17.28
N PRO A 195 -6.22 -1.30 17.49
CA PRO A 195 -5.42 -2.37 16.91
C PRO A 195 -5.90 -3.74 17.43
N LEU A 196 -5.59 -4.80 16.67
CA LEU A 196 -6.05 -6.15 17.02
C LEU A 196 -5.66 -6.56 18.45
N LEU A 197 -4.46 -6.19 18.89
CA LEU A 197 -3.98 -6.44 20.25
C LEU A 197 -4.94 -5.88 21.31
N LYS A 198 -5.41 -4.63 21.15
CA LYS A 198 -6.37 -3.98 22.06
C LYS A 198 -7.73 -4.69 22.03
N ARG A 199 -8.22 -5.02 20.83
CA ARG A 199 -9.52 -5.71 20.66
C ARG A 199 -9.54 -7.11 21.26
N LEU A 200 -8.42 -7.84 21.22
CA LEU A 200 -8.29 -9.15 21.87
C LEU A 200 -8.20 -9.04 23.39
N GLY A 201 -7.56 -7.99 23.91
CA GLY A 201 -7.54 -7.70 25.35
C GLY A 201 -8.91 -7.31 25.89
N ALA A 202 -9.66 -6.49 25.16
CA ALA A 202 -11.01 -6.06 25.53
C ALA A 202 -12.04 -7.21 25.53
N ALA A 203 -11.84 -8.25 24.72
CA ALA A 203 -12.73 -9.42 24.66
C ALA A 203 -12.55 -10.41 25.84
N LYS A 204 -11.56 -10.20 26.71
CA LYS A 204 -11.28 -11.05 27.89
C LYS A 204 -11.92 -10.54 29.18
N HIS A 205 -12.70 -9.47 29.13
CA HIS A 205 -13.46 -8.89 30.25
C HIS A 205 -14.91 -8.67 29.85
#